data_AF-A0A353EUM3-F1
#
_entry.id   AF-A0A353EUM3-F1
#
_cell.length_a   1.000
_cell.length_b   1.000
_cell.length_c   1.000
_cell.angle_alpha   90.00
_cell.angle_beta   90.00
_cell.angle_gamma   90.00
#
_symmetry.space_group_name_H-M   'P 1'
#
loop_
_entity.id
_entity.type
_entity.pdbx_description
1 polymer ?
#
loop_
_entity_poly.entity_id
_entity_poly.type
_entity_poly.pdbx_seq_one_letter_code
_entity_poly.pdbx_strand_id
1 'polypeptide(L)'
;MPSDSFKTKTTLSVNNQKYSYYSLPQLEKSGFKLKTLPYSIRVLVENLLRCEDGLSVSKTDIQSLLEWKPQQINAKEINFMPARVI
;
A
#
# COMPACT_ATOMS: atom_id res chain seq x y z
N MET A 1 3.66 -15.19 -6.30
CA MET A 1 2.51 -14.91 -5.41
C MET A 1 2.84 -13.61 -4.72
N PRO A 2 1.94 -12.61 -4.70
CA PRO A 2 2.23 -11.34 -4.05
C PRO A 2 2.53 -11.59 -2.56
N SER A 3 3.63 -11.02 -2.10
CA SER A 3 4.02 -11.04 -0.70
C SER A 3 3.06 -10.16 0.10
N ASP A 4 2.89 -10.47 1.39
CA ASP A 4 2.11 -9.64 2.31
C ASP A 4 2.96 -9.40 3.56
N SER A 5 4.05 -8.65 3.39
CA SER A 5 5.02 -8.39 4.46
C SER A 5 4.41 -7.67 5.65
N PHE A 6 3.31 -6.95 5.43
CA PHE A 6 2.61 -6.16 6.44
C PHE A 6 1.38 -6.86 7.02
N LYS A 7 1.06 -8.08 6.56
CA LYS A 7 -0.13 -8.85 6.98
C LYS A 7 -1.42 -8.04 6.89
N THR A 8 -1.60 -7.36 5.76
CA THR A 8 -2.73 -6.45 5.50
C THR A 8 -3.81 -7.09 4.63
N LYS A 9 -3.54 -8.24 4.01
CA LYS A 9 -4.51 -8.95 3.18
C LYS A 9 -5.70 -9.39 4.02
N THR A 10 -6.86 -8.90 3.67
CA THR A 10 -8.14 -9.14 4.35
C THR A 10 -9.19 -9.62 3.35
N THR A 11 -10.20 -10.33 3.84
CA THR A 11 -11.35 -10.75 3.03
C THR A 11 -12.57 -9.92 3.39
N LEU A 12 -13.26 -9.40 2.38
CA LEU A 12 -14.58 -8.79 2.48
C LEU A 12 -15.62 -9.78 1.92
N SER A 13 -16.62 -10.12 2.72
CA SER A 13 -17.71 -10.99 2.30
C SER A 13 -18.96 -10.16 2.02
N VAL A 14 -19.47 -10.20 0.78
CA VAL A 14 -20.68 -9.49 0.36
C VAL A 14 -21.54 -10.45 -0.46
N ASN A 15 -22.82 -10.63 -0.11
CA ASN A 15 -23.76 -11.48 -0.85
C ASN A 15 -23.20 -12.89 -1.16
N ASN A 16 -22.62 -13.55 -0.16
CA ASN A 16 -21.95 -14.85 -0.26
C ASN A 16 -20.72 -14.90 -1.18
N GLN A 17 -20.24 -13.78 -1.70
CA GLN A 17 -19.00 -13.68 -2.45
C GLN A 17 -17.87 -13.14 -1.57
N LYS A 18 -16.66 -13.68 -1.75
CA LYS A 18 -15.47 -13.29 -1.00
C LYS A 18 -14.53 -12.50 -1.91
N TYR A 19 -14.15 -11.32 -1.45
CA TYR A 19 -13.21 -10.43 -2.12
C TYR A 19 -11.96 -10.28 -1.26
N SER A 20 -10.78 -10.38 -1.86
CA SER A 20 -9.52 -10.06 -1.16
C SER A 20 -9.14 -8.61 -1.40
N TYR A 21 -8.73 -7.92 -0.35
CA TYR A 21 -8.22 -6.55 -0.42
C TYR A 21 -7.10 -6.32 0.59
N TYR A 22 -6.33 -5.25 0.42
CA TYR A 22 -5.23 -4.89 1.31
C TYR A 22 -5.68 -3.74 2.22
N SER A 23 -5.83 -4.04 3.52
CA SER A 23 -6.50 -3.16 4.49
C SER A 23 -5.54 -2.10 5.05
N LEU A 24 -5.73 -0.84 4.63
CA LEU A 24 -5.03 0.30 5.22
C LEU A 24 -5.29 0.47 6.73
N PRO A 25 -6.52 0.29 7.26
CA PRO A 25 -6.74 0.33 8.71
C PRO A 25 -5.94 -0.75 9.46
N GLN A 26 -5.75 -1.93 8.86
CA GLN A 26 -4.92 -2.98 9.47
C GLN A 26 -3.44 -2.57 9.50
N LEU A 27 -2.98 -1.85 8.47
CA LEU A 27 -1.65 -1.26 8.47
C LEU A 27 -1.48 -0.18 9.55
N GLU A 28 -2.52 0.63 9.82
CA GLU A 28 -2.46 1.60 10.93
C GLU A 28 -2.34 0.90 12.30
N LYS A 29 -3.02 -0.22 12.49
CA LYS A 29 -2.90 -1.04 13.72
C LYS A 29 -1.49 -1.58 13.94
N SER A 30 -0.72 -1.75 12.86
CA SER A 30 0.69 -2.15 12.92
C SER A 30 1.65 -1.02 13.31
N GLY A 31 1.13 0.19 13.59
CA GLY A 31 1.91 1.33 14.10
C GLY A 31 2.20 2.44 13.08
N PHE A 32 1.73 2.31 11.84
CA PHE A 32 1.94 3.33 10.80
C PHE A 32 0.85 4.42 10.85
N LYS A 33 1.26 5.68 10.72
CA LYS A 33 0.34 6.83 10.77
C LYS A 33 -0.17 7.19 9.37
N LEU A 34 -1.19 6.49 8.87
CA LEU A 34 -1.75 6.78 7.55
C LEU A 34 -2.65 8.02 7.53
N LYS A 35 -3.31 8.35 8.64
CA LYS A 35 -4.17 9.54 8.76
C LYS A 35 -3.47 10.87 8.47
N THR A 36 -2.17 10.94 8.68
CA THR A 36 -1.38 12.16 8.40
C THR A 36 -0.97 12.28 6.93
N LEU A 37 -1.09 11.20 6.16
CA LEU A 37 -0.71 11.19 4.75
C LEU A 37 -1.84 11.79 3.89
N PRO A 38 -1.50 12.57 2.84
CA PRO A 38 -2.47 12.98 1.83
C PRO A 38 -3.22 11.79 1.24
N TYR A 39 -4.45 12.02 0.79
CA TYR A 39 -5.28 10.95 0.22
C TYR A 39 -4.61 10.27 -0.99
N SER A 40 -3.95 11.04 -1.86
CA SER A 40 -3.17 10.52 -2.99
C SER A 40 -2.08 9.55 -2.56
N ILE A 41 -1.33 9.86 -1.50
CA ILE A 41 -0.27 8.99 -0.97
C ILE A 41 -0.88 7.68 -0.43
N ARG A 42 -2.04 7.75 0.24
CA ARG A 42 -2.73 6.54 0.71
C ARG A 42 -3.14 5.60 -0.43
N VAL A 43 -3.53 6.14 -1.59
CA VAL A 43 -3.83 5.34 -2.79
C VAL A 43 -2.56 4.65 -3.32
N LEU A 44 -1.43 5.37 -3.35
CA LEU A 44 -0.14 4.79 -3.75
C LEU A 44 0.33 3.69 -2.79
N VAL A 45 0.13 3.88 -1.48
CA VAL A 45 0.43 2.85 -0.46
C VAL A 45 -0.39 1.58 -0.72
N GLU A 46 -1.70 1.70 -0.96
CA GLU A 46 -2.54 0.54 -1.28
C GLU A 46 -2.07 -0.17 -2.54
N ASN A 47 -1.72 0.59 -3.57
CA ASN A 47 -1.21 0.05 -4.83
C ASN A 47 0.04 -0.81 -4.61
N LEU A 48 1.01 -0.28 -3.85
CA LEU A 48 2.24 -0.98 -3.52
C LEU A 48 1.99 -2.22 -2.65
N LEU A 49 1.11 -2.16 -1.66
CA LEU A 49 0.74 -3.33 -0.84
C LEU A 49 0.15 -4.45 -1.71
N ARG A 50 -0.72 -4.09 -2.66
CA ARG A 50 -1.37 -5.05 -3.56
C ARG A 50 -0.40 -5.66 -4.58
N CYS A 51 0.62 -4.91 -4.96
CA CYS A 51 1.60 -5.29 -5.96
C CYS A 51 2.95 -5.75 -5.36
N GLU A 52 3.06 -5.94 -4.05
CA GLU A 52 4.27 -6.40 -3.38
C GLU A 52 4.68 -7.79 -3.92
N ASP A 53 5.83 -7.87 -4.57
CA ASP A 53 6.38 -9.10 -5.16
C ASP A 53 7.84 -9.35 -4.77
N GLY A 54 8.48 -8.39 -4.08
CA GLY A 54 9.89 -8.45 -3.69
C GLY A 54 10.88 -8.17 -4.83
N LEU A 55 10.40 -7.90 -6.05
CA LEU A 55 11.21 -7.60 -7.22
C LEU A 55 10.92 -6.19 -7.73
N SER A 56 9.67 -5.95 -8.14
CA SER A 56 9.17 -4.67 -8.64
C SER A 56 8.75 -3.79 -7.47
N VAL A 57 8.13 -4.37 -6.45
CA VAL A 57 7.71 -3.66 -5.24
C VAL A 57 8.24 -4.40 -4.04
N SER A 58 9.17 -3.76 -3.33
CA SER A 58 9.74 -4.30 -2.10
C SER A 58 9.05 -3.72 -0.86
N LYS A 59 9.17 -4.44 0.26
CA LYS A 59 8.79 -3.94 1.58
C LYS A 59 9.40 -2.56 1.90
N THR A 60 10.63 -2.31 1.43
CA THR A 60 11.33 -1.05 1.69
C THR A 60 10.72 0.12 0.93
N ASP A 61 10.15 -0.11 -0.25
CA ASP A 61 9.48 0.93 -1.04
C ASP A 61 8.17 1.35 -0.38
N ILE A 62 7.40 0.36 0.10
CA ILE A 62 6.19 0.61 0.88
C ILE A 62 6.53 1.41 2.14
N GLN A 63 7.56 1.00 2.88
CA GLN A 63 7.97 1.71 4.10
C GLN A 63 8.45 3.14 3.83
N SER A 64 9.19 3.35 2.74
CA SER A 64 9.65 4.69 2.32
C SER A 64 8.46 5.62 2.05
N LEU A 65 7.39 5.10 1.45
CA LEU A 65 6.19 5.89 1.19
C LEU A 65 5.36 6.17 2.46
N LEU A 66 5.36 5.25 3.42
CA LEU A 66 4.71 5.44 4.72
C LEU A 66 5.39 6.54 5.55
N GLU A 67 6.69 6.76 5.35
CA GLU A 67 7.50 7.78 6.00
C GLU A 67 7.59 9.09 5.21
N TRP A 68 6.84 9.21 4.11
CA TRP A 68 6.88 10.36 3.20
C TRP A 68 6.61 11.70 3.91
N LYS A 69 7.38 12.72 3.53
CA LYS A 69 7.20 14.11 4.01
C LYS A 69 7.18 15.11 2.85
N PRO A 70 6.36 16.18 2.94
CA PRO A 70 6.20 17.14 1.84
C PRO A 70 7.48 17.90 1.47
N GLN A 71 8.37 18.19 2.44
CA GLN A 71 9.64 18.88 2.19
C GLN A 71 10.83 17.94 1.98
N GLN A 72 10.59 16.66 1.67
CA GLN A 72 11.66 15.69 1.48
C GLN A 72 12.40 15.97 0.17
N ILE A 73 13.64 16.47 0.29
CA ILE A 73 14.49 16.86 -0.85
C ILE A 73 14.88 15.65 -1.71
N ASN A 74 15.02 14.47 -1.09
CA ASN A 74 15.32 13.21 -1.77
C ASN A 74 14.11 12.29 -1.69
N ALA A 75 13.11 12.55 -2.53
CA ALA A 75 11.99 11.64 -2.72
C ALA A 75 12.51 10.35 -3.38
N LYS A 76 12.24 9.21 -2.75
CA LYS A 76 12.55 7.91 -3.33
C LYS A 76 11.59 7.64 -4.49
N GLU A 77 12.12 7.17 -5.62
CA GLU A 77 11.29 6.68 -6.72
C GLU A 77 10.49 5.45 -6.28
N ILE A 78 9.25 5.34 -6.78
CA ILE A 78 8.36 4.22 -6.48
C ILE A 78 7.79 3.65 -7.77
N ASN A 79 7.53 2.34 -7.76
CA ASN A 79 6.78 1.71 -8.83
C ASN A 79 5.28 1.86 -8.59
N PHE A 80 4.57 2.39 -9.58
CA PHE A 80 3.12 2.53 -9.56
C PHE A 80 2.50 1.75 -10.72
N MET A 81 1.59 0.83 -10.40
CA MET A 81 0.89 0.01 -11.40
C MET A 81 -0.55 0.51 -11.55
N PRO A 82 -0.88 1.26 -12.61
CA PRO A 82 -2.23 1.78 -12.81
C PRO A 82 -3.23 0.63 -13.00
N ALA A 83 -4.45 0.81 -12.47
CA ALA A 83 -5.48 -0.21 -12.56
C ALA A 83 -6.08 -0.35 -13.98
N ARG A 84 -6.03 0.72 -14.78
CA ARG A 84 -6.52 0.75 -16.17
C ARG A 84 -5.79 1.82 -16.98
N VAL A 85 -5.76 1.63 -18.30
CA VAL A 85 -5.36 2.62 -19.31
C VAL A 85 -6.59 2.91 -20.17
N ILE A 86 -6.80 4.17 -20.55
CA ILE A 86 -7.94 4.62 -21.37
C ILE A 86 -7.47 5.16 -22.71
#